data_AF-A0A139CBV4-F1
#
_entry.id   AF-A0A139CBV4-F1
#
_cell.length_a   1.000
_cell.length_b   1.000
_cell.length_c   1.000
_cell.angle_alpha   90.00
_cell.angle_beta   90.00
_cell.angle_gamma   90.00
#
_symmetry.space_group_name_H-M   'P 1'
#
loop_
_entity.id
_entity.type
_entity.pdbx_description
1 polymer ?
#
loop_
_entity_poly.entity_id
_entity_poly.type
_entity_poly.pdbx_seq_one_letter_code
_entity_poly.pdbx_strand_id
1 'polypeptide(L)'
;MNDWEKFEIKATDFLNRNFKNTQLEFKRTGKKNSLAPDIKIFNNNNHIFNIEAKLSPAQSGQFVVYKNNNKFIFSENNICDNNRYTKKIISYLNKNFSKFENGGDLPNKLNKTYQERWRDW
;
A
#
# COMPACT_ATOMS: atom_id res chain seq x y z
N MET A 1 -14.21 -10.68 14.27
CA MET A 1 -13.47 -9.47 13.87
C MET A 1 -12.01 -9.85 13.75
N ASN A 2 -11.41 -9.57 12.59
CA ASN A 2 -10.03 -9.94 12.29
C ASN A 2 -9.05 -9.11 13.15
N ASP A 3 -7.81 -9.57 13.32
CA ASP A 3 -6.85 -8.86 14.16
C ASP A 3 -6.42 -7.51 13.58
N TRP A 4 -6.35 -7.38 12.25
CA TRP A 4 -6.13 -6.09 11.59
C TRP A 4 -7.32 -5.12 11.81
N GLU A 5 -8.56 -5.62 11.78
CA GLU A 5 -9.75 -4.79 12.07
C GLU A 5 -9.74 -4.29 13.52
N LYS A 6 -9.34 -5.16 14.48
CA LYS A 6 -9.14 -4.77 15.89
C LYS A 6 -8.04 -3.71 16.01
N PHE A 7 -6.98 -3.84 15.23
CA PHE A 7 -5.87 -2.90 15.25
C PHE A 7 -6.29 -1.52 14.75
N GLU A 8 -7.03 -1.42 13.65
CA GLU A 8 -7.59 -0.15 13.15
C GLU A 8 -8.48 0.55 14.18
N ILE A 9 -9.33 -0.21 14.88
CA ILE A 9 -10.19 0.32 15.94
C ILE A 9 -9.32 0.89 17.07
N LYS A 10 -8.37 0.09 17.58
CA LYS A 10 -7.47 0.52 18.65
C LYS A 10 -6.63 1.75 18.24
N ALA A 11 -6.17 1.82 17.00
CA ALA A 11 -5.43 2.96 16.47
C ALA A 11 -6.31 4.22 16.42
N THR A 12 -7.54 4.09 15.94
CA THR A 12 -8.51 5.20 15.90
C THR A 12 -8.83 5.71 17.30
N ASP A 13 -9.10 4.79 18.24
CA ASP A 13 -9.39 5.13 19.64
C ASP A 13 -8.20 5.78 20.33
N PHE A 14 -6.98 5.31 20.05
CA PHE A 14 -5.75 5.92 20.54
C PHE A 14 -5.62 7.36 20.05
N LEU A 15 -5.84 7.62 18.76
CA LEU A 15 -5.76 8.97 18.20
C LEU A 15 -6.82 9.89 18.83
N ASN A 16 -8.10 9.49 18.83
CA ASN A 16 -9.17 10.29 19.43
C ASN A 16 -8.90 10.58 20.92
N ARG A 17 -8.35 9.62 21.68
CA ARG A 17 -8.01 9.83 23.10
C ARG A 17 -6.90 10.84 23.30
N ASN A 18 -5.85 10.79 22.48
CA ASN A 18 -4.68 11.66 22.62
C ASN A 18 -4.94 13.08 22.08
N PHE A 19 -5.83 13.23 21.10
CA PHE A 19 -6.15 14.52 20.48
C PHE A 19 -7.52 15.09 20.91
N LYS A 20 -8.13 14.55 21.98
CA LYS A 20 -9.48 14.91 22.47
C LYS A 20 -9.68 16.40 22.78
N ASN A 21 -8.60 17.14 23.06
CA ASN A 21 -8.65 18.58 23.38
C ASN A 21 -8.35 19.47 22.16
N THR A 22 -8.42 18.89 20.95
CA THR A 22 -8.22 19.60 19.69
C THR A 22 -9.50 19.57 18.86
N GLN A 23 -9.52 20.31 17.75
CA GLN A 23 -10.61 20.27 16.77
C GLN A 23 -10.50 19.09 15.80
N LEU A 24 -9.52 18.19 16.02
CA LEU A 24 -9.28 17.04 15.17
C LEU A 24 -10.23 15.90 15.50
N GLU A 25 -10.84 15.34 14.47
CA GLU A 25 -11.70 14.15 14.56
C GLU A 25 -11.12 13.03 13.70
N PHE A 26 -10.96 11.84 14.29
CA PHE A 26 -10.43 10.67 13.60
C PHE A 26 -11.55 9.65 13.38
N LYS A 27 -11.91 9.41 12.12
CA LYS A 27 -12.98 8.49 11.72
C LYS A 27 -12.40 7.25 11.06
N ARG A 28 -12.67 6.07 11.63
CA ARG A 28 -12.35 4.81 10.97
C ARG A 28 -13.23 4.61 9.73
N THR A 29 -12.61 4.33 8.59
CA THR A 29 -13.24 4.04 7.31
C THR A 29 -12.66 2.75 6.72
N GLY A 30 -12.74 2.51 5.40
CA GLY A 30 -12.08 1.37 4.76
C GLY A 30 -12.79 0.03 4.99
N LYS A 31 -12.69 -0.52 6.20
CA LYS A 31 -13.10 -1.89 6.53
C LYS A 31 -12.55 -2.84 5.45
N LYS A 32 -13.43 -3.51 4.71
CA LYS A 32 -13.05 -4.47 3.65
C LYS A 32 -12.81 -3.80 2.28
N ASN A 33 -13.08 -2.51 2.15
CA ASN A 33 -12.87 -1.78 0.91
C ASN A 33 -11.43 -1.29 0.84
N SER A 34 -10.60 -1.97 0.04
CA SER A 34 -9.19 -1.64 -0.17
C SER A 34 -8.94 -0.30 -0.87
N LEU A 35 -9.98 0.34 -1.42
CA LEU A 35 -9.88 1.66 -2.06
C LEU A 35 -10.16 2.81 -1.10
N ALA A 36 -10.71 2.51 0.08
CA ALA A 36 -10.97 3.51 1.10
C ALA A 36 -9.88 3.45 2.17
N PRO A 37 -9.41 4.61 2.66
CA PRO A 37 -8.39 4.64 3.71
C PRO A 37 -8.90 4.05 5.01
N ASP A 38 -8.00 3.59 5.86
CA ASP A 38 -8.36 3.02 7.17
C ASP A 38 -8.91 4.09 8.13
N ILE A 39 -8.30 5.28 8.15
CA ILE A 39 -8.69 6.38 9.04
C ILE A 39 -8.67 7.72 8.27
N LYS A 40 -9.77 8.47 8.34
CA LYS A 40 -9.86 9.85 7.84
C LYS A 40 -9.76 10.84 8.98
N ILE A 41 -9.02 11.92 8.77
CA ILE A 41 -8.88 13.01 9.74
C ILE A 41 -9.64 14.23 9.25
N PHE A 42 -10.36 14.86 10.17
CA PHE A 42 -11.10 16.08 9.94
C PHE A 42 -10.67 17.16 10.93
N ASN A 43 -10.66 18.43 10.52
CA ASN A 43 -10.60 19.59 11.39
C ASN A 43 -11.84 20.45 11.12
N ASN A 44 -12.70 20.64 12.13
CA ASN A 44 -13.98 21.34 11.98
C ASN A 44 -14.79 20.82 10.78
N ASN A 45 -14.96 19.50 10.67
CA ASN A 45 -15.63 18.79 9.55
C ASN A 45 -14.95 18.87 8.17
N ASN A 46 -13.84 19.59 8.03
CA ASN A 46 -13.06 19.61 6.79
C ASN A 46 -12.06 18.46 6.79
N HIS A 47 -12.11 17.61 5.77
CA HIS A 47 -11.13 16.55 5.58
C HIS A 47 -9.74 17.16 5.35
N ILE A 48 -8.73 16.63 6.05
CA ILE A 48 -7.35 17.11 5.95
C ILE A 48 -6.48 16.10 5.20
N PHE A 49 -6.37 14.88 5.74
CA PHE A 49 -5.60 13.79 5.17
C PHE A 49 -6.07 12.44 5.74
N ASN A 50 -5.45 11.36 5.25
CA ASN A 50 -5.76 9.99 5.61
C ASN A 50 -4.60 9.34 6.37
N ILE A 51 -4.90 8.34 7.21
CA ILE A 51 -3.92 7.47 7.85
C ILE A 51 -4.23 6.02 7.43
N GLU A 52 -3.18 5.30 7.06
CA GLU A 52 -3.18 3.85 6.85
C GLU A 52 -2.64 3.17 8.12
N ALA A 53 -3.40 2.23 8.68
CA ALA A 53 -3.05 1.49 9.88
C ALA A 53 -2.53 0.09 9.50
N LYS A 54 -1.25 -0.18 9.77
CA LYS A 54 -0.62 -1.45 9.43
C LYS A 54 -0.29 -2.28 10.67
N LEU A 55 -0.93 -3.45 10.81
CA LEU A 55 -0.61 -4.43 11.84
C LEU A 55 0.55 -5.32 11.35
N SER A 56 1.72 -5.22 12.00
CA SER A 56 2.89 -6.00 11.59
C SER A 56 2.69 -7.51 11.80
N PRO A 57 3.12 -8.36 10.84
CA PRO A 57 3.61 -8.01 9.51
C PRO A 57 2.46 -7.64 8.55
N ALA A 58 2.66 -6.62 7.71
CA ALA A 58 1.65 -6.13 6.76
C ALA A 58 2.21 -5.96 5.35
N GLN A 59 1.33 -6.08 4.35
CA GLN A 59 1.59 -5.64 2.98
C GLN A 59 1.33 -4.14 2.85
N SER A 60 1.99 -3.49 1.88
CA SER A 60 1.89 -2.04 1.65
C SER A 60 1.76 -1.71 0.16
N GLY A 61 0.58 -2.00 -0.38
CA GLY A 61 0.24 -1.74 -1.77
C GLY A 61 0.58 -2.88 -2.73
N GLN A 62 0.02 -2.79 -3.94
CA GLN A 62 0.25 -3.73 -5.04
C GLN A 62 -0.05 -3.07 -6.39
N PHE A 63 0.50 -3.65 -7.46
CA PHE A 63 0.05 -3.41 -8.82
C PHE A 63 0.11 -4.71 -9.63
N VAL A 64 -0.75 -4.83 -10.63
CA VAL A 64 -0.87 -6.01 -11.47
C VAL A 64 -0.07 -5.83 -12.74
N VAL A 65 0.69 -6.86 -13.12
CA VAL A 65 1.30 -6.99 -14.44
C VAL A 65 0.76 -8.25 -15.12
N TYR A 66 0.68 -8.23 -16.45
CA TYR A 66 0.35 -9.41 -17.25
C TYR A 66 1.48 -9.73 -18.21
N LYS A 67 1.56 -11.00 -18.63
CA LYS A 67 2.58 -11.47 -19.57
C LYS A 67 2.12 -11.23 -21.01
N ASN A 68 2.99 -10.68 -21.84
CA ASN A 68 2.81 -10.52 -23.28
C ASN A 68 4.18 -10.63 -23.97
N ASN A 69 4.34 -11.56 -24.91
CA ASN A 69 5.56 -11.77 -25.70
C ASN A 69 6.87 -11.73 -24.88
N ASN A 70 6.94 -12.59 -23.85
CA ASN A 70 8.08 -12.69 -22.93
C ASN A 70 8.43 -11.40 -22.16
N LYS A 71 7.43 -10.56 -21.92
CA LYS A 71 7.54 -9.36 -21.08
C LYS A 71 6.34 -9.23 -20.15
N PHE A 72 6.58 -8.68 -18.98
CA PHE A 72 5.59 -8.12 -18.09
C PHE A 72 5.21 -6.71 -18.55
N ILE A 73 3.90 -6.48 -18.67
CA ILE A 73 3.29 -5.20 -19.00
C ILE A 73 2.38 -4.79 -17.85
N PHE A 74 2.39 -3.48 -17.53
CA PHE A 74 1.49 -2.91 -16.54
C PHE A 74 0.04 -3.09 -16.97
N SER A 75 -0.81 -3.61 -16.09
CA SER A 75 -2.24 -3.76 -16.36
C SER A 75 -2.93 -2.39 -16.43
N GLU A 76 -3.75 -2.17 -17.47
CA GLU A 76 -4.60 -0.98 -17.60
C GLU A 76 -5.71 -0.93 -16.54
N ASN A 77 -6.04 -2.07 -15.93
CA ASN A 77 -7.02 -2.17 -14.84
C ASN A 77 -6.45 -1.82 -13.46
N ASN A 78 -5.18 -1.43 -13.38
CA ASN A 78 -4.62 -0.92 -12.13
C ASN A 78 -5.23 0.45 -11.80
N ILE A 79 -5.46 0.66 -10.51
CA ILE A 79 -5.99 1.93 -9.98
C ILE A 79 -4.86 2.94 -9.74
N CYS A 80 -3.62 2.46 -9.61
CA CYS A 80 -2.44 3.30 -9.48
C CYS A 80 -1.85 3.67 -10.83
N ASP A 81 -1.10 4.78 -10.87
CA ASP A 81 -0.41 5.21 -12.06
C ASP A 81 0.82 4.35 -12.37
N ASN A 82 1.13 4.21 -13.66
CA ASN A 82 2.40 3.66 -14.12
C ASN A 82 3.53 4.70 -13.96
N ASN A 83 3.86 5.01 -12.71
CA ASN A 83 4.84 6.02 -12.33
C ASN A 83 6.29 5.56 -12.63
N ARG A 84 7.27 6.45 -12.38
CA ARG A 84 8.70 6.16 -12.66
C ARG A 84 9.25 4.95 -11.90
N TYR A 85 8.73 4.66 -10.72
CA TYR A 85 9.16 3.52 -9.89
C TYR A 85 8.52 2.23 -10.36
N THR A 86 7.22 2.25 -10.70
CA THR A 86 6.53 1.15 -11.38
C THR A 86 7.28 0.72 -12.63
N LYS A 87 7.68 1.67 -13.49
CA LYS A 87 8.50 1.42 -14.69
C LYS A 87 9.86 0.79 -14.37
N LYS A 88 10.54 1.23 -13.30
CA LYS A 88 11.80 0.64 -12.85
C LYS A 88 11.63 -0.80 -12.37
N ILE A 89 10.57 -1.09 -11.63
CA ILE A 89 10.25 -2.45 -11.16
C ILE A 89 9.95 -3.36 -12.36
N ILE A 90 9.08 -2.94 -13.28
CA ILE A 90 8.75 -3.71 -14.49
C ILE A 90 9.98 -3.92 -15.37
N SER A 91 10.83 -2.89 -15.55
CA SER A 91 12.09 -3.03 -16.28
C SER A 91 13.00 -4.09 -15.66
N TYR A 92 13.07 -4.15 -14.32
CA TYR A 92 13.83 -5.17 -13.62
C TYR A 92 13.22 -6.57 -13.82
N LEU A 93 11.90 -6.72 -13.70
CA LEU A 93 11.22 -7.99 -13.96
C LEU A 93 11.49 -8.48 -15.38
N ASN A 94 11.43 -7.59 -16.37
CA ASN A 94 11.69 -7.92 -17.79
C ASN A 94 13.14 -8.29 -18.07
N LYS A 95 14.12 -7.67 -17.40
CA LYS A 95 15.54 -8.07 -17.48
C LYS A 95 15.79 -9.48 -16.93
N ASN A 96 14.89 -9.99 -16.09
CA ASN A 96 14.99 -11.28 -15.43
C ASN A 96 13.75 -12.14 -15.72
N PHE A 97 13.15 -12.00 -16.92
CA PHE A 97 11.82 -12.54 -17.23
C PHE A 97 11.70 -14.04 -16.91
N SER A 98 12.66 -14.86 -17.34
CA SER A 98 12.68 -16.31 -17.11
C SER A 98 12.68 -16.71 -15.64
N LYS A 99 13.16 -15.84 -14.74
CA LYS A 99 13.12 -16.07 -13.28
C LYS A 99 11.71 -15.88 -12.71
N PHE A 100 10.94 -14.96 -13.27
CA PHE A 100 9.67 -14.50 -12.70
C PHE A 100 8.44 -15.01 -13.48
N GLU A 101 8.61 -15.53 -14.70
CA GLU A 101 7.50 -15.90 -15.59
C GLU A 101 6.55 -16.96 -15.02
N ASN A 102 7.05 -17.81 -14.11
CA ASN A 102 6.29 -18.87 -13.46
C ASN A 102 5.90 -18.54 -12.01
N GLY A 103 5.80 -17.25 -11.67
CA GLY A 103 5.45 -16.80 -10.33
C GLY A 103 6.60 -16.96 -9.33
N GLY A 104 7.85 -16.91 -9.81
CA GLY A 104 9.03 -17.05 -8.95
C GLY A 104 9.09 -16.00 -7.86
N ASP A 105 9.55 -16.39 -6.68
CA ASP A 105 9.72 -15.49 -5.55
C ASP A 105 10.80 -14.44 -5.83
N LEU A 106 10.53 -13.19 -5.43
CA LEU A 106 11.60 -12.21 -5.28
C LEU A 106 12.59 -12.76 -4.25
N PRO A 107 13.92 -12.62 -4.46
CA PRO A 107 14.88 -13.14 -3.51
C PRO A 107 14.63 -12.57 -2.12
N ASN A 108 14.53 -13.45 -1.11
CA ASN A 108 14.26 -13.16 0.31
C ASN A 108 15.19 -12.10 0.95
N LYS A 109 16.27 -11.73 0.26
CA LYS A 109 17.12 -10.59 0.58
C LYS A 109 17.16 -9.64 -0.61
N LEU A 110 16.24 -8.68 -0.62
CA LEU A 110 16.40 -7.47 -1.41
C LEU A 110 17.66 -6.76 -0.92
N ASN A 111 18.68 -6.62 -1.78
CA ASN A 111 19.82 -5.76 -1.45
C ASN A 111 19.33 -4.33 -1.17
N LYS A 112 20.11 -3.52 -0.45
CA LYS A 112 19.71 -2.17 0.00
C LYS A 112 19.16 -1.28 -1.14
N THR A 113 19.74 -1.42 -2.33
CA THR A 113 19.31 -0.70 -3.55
C THR A 113 17.93 -1.13 -4.03
N TYR A 114 17.51 -2.39 -3.82
CA TYR A 114 16.14 -2.80 -4.09
C TYR A 114 15.17 -2.20 -3.07
N GLN A 115 15.49 -2.25 -1.77
CA GLN A 115 14.62 -1.71 -0.72
C GLN A 115 14.29 -0.23 -0.96
N GLU A 116 15.28 0.55 -1.40
CA GLU A 116 15.09 1.96 -1.76
C GLU A 116 14.12 2.15 -2.95
N ARG A 117 14.12 1.24 -3.95
CA ARG A 117 13.18 1.31 -5.09
C ARG A 117 11.74 1.03 -4.70
N TRP A 118 11.51 0.18 -3.69
CA TRP A 118 10.17 -0.16 -3.20
C TRP A 118 9.65 0.85 -2.18
N ARG A 119 10.54 1.51 -1.42
CA ARG A 119 10.15 2.56 -0.46
C ARG A 119 9.54 3.78 -1.15
N ASP A 120 10.09 4.15 -2.31
CA ASP A 120 9.67 5.36 -3.02
C ASP A 120 8.50 5.10 -3.99
N TRP A 121 8.07 3.84 -4.18
CA TRP A 121 6.89 3.46 -4.96
C TRP A 121 5.61 3.74 -4.16
#